data_AF-A0A1Y4SUE4-F1
#
_entry.id   AF-A0A1Y4SUE4-F1
#
_cell.length_a   1.000
_cell.length_b   1.000
_cell.length_c   1.000
_cell.angle_alpha   90.00
_cell.angle_beta   90.00
_cell.angle_gamma   90.00
#
_symmetry.space_group_name_H-M   'P 1'
#
loop_
_entity.id
_entity.type
_entity.pdbx_description
1 polymer ?
#
loop_
_entity_poly.entity_id
_entity_poly.type
_entity_poly.pdbx_seq_one_letter_code
_entity_poly.pdbx_strand_id
1 'polypeptide(L)'
;MEAYKFRRYKVPYKKKYYYIYIPFEHDHLWIIDWADWWYGGAWIDGNIQCLKYLIASFCILAFNPYAIIYLPIRKNKRPNTFAFGDNCEYDIIFRTTKVWINDKDLKKIVKNLKYTRWTTYKCRINLERMKRYFHDNIKKIEDIPDYKILVNADGHINGSIIYYSFPQVWYQEESIDLVDYFFNEIFTKDDFSDCYDEKHDWFSKPFTSFVWGGKRKSKYTYKRPSLTFYIEFYDIEIINRYVKEKIYLVDKNKI
;
A
#
# COMPACT_ATOMS: atom_id res chain seq x y z
N MET A 1 -16.77 -1.79 15.12
CA MET A 1 -15.69 -1.43 14.17
C MET A 1 -14.36 -1.86 14.75
N GLU A 2 -13.66 -2.71 14.02
CA GLU A 2 -12.30 -3.13 14.32
C GLU A 2 -11.35 -1.90 14.39
N ALA A 3 -10.33 -1.96 15.23
CA ALA A 3 -9.34 -0.90 15.36
C ALA A 3 -7.95 -1.39 14.97
N TYR A 4 -7.42 -0.85 13.89
CA TYR A 4 -6.09 -1.16 13.36
C TYR A 4 -5.02 -0.52 14.23
N LYS A 5 -4.06 -1.32 14.71
CA LYS A 5 -3.02 -0.87 15.64
C LYS A 5 -1.72 -0.55 14.91
N PHE A 6 -1.14 0.60 15.22
CA PHE A 6 0.12 1.05 14.65
C PHE A 6 1.11 1.36 15.76
N ARG A 7 2.39 1.02 15.55
CA ARG A 7 3.49 1.57 16.33
C ARG A 7 3.70 2.99 15.84
N ARG A 8 3.44 3.97 16.71
CA ARG A 8 3.59 5.39 16.42
C ARG A 8 4.83 5.94 17.11
N TYR A 9 5.73 6.47 16.31
CA TYR A 9 6.97 7.12 16.74
C TYR A 9 6.86 8.62 16.52
N LYS A 10 7.17 9.42 17.54
CA LYS A 10 7.27 10.88 17.43
C LYS A 10 8.70 11.24 17.07
N VAL A 11 8.91 11.86 15.91
CA VAL A 11 10.23 12.17 15.37
C VAL A 11 10.43 13.69 15.29
N PRO A 12 11.35 14.28 16.06
CA PRO A 12 11.75 15.66 15.87
C PRO A 12 12.63 15.81 14.62
N TYR A 13 12.29 16.73 13.73
CA TYR A 13 13.10 17.06 12.56
C TYR A 13 12.98 18.55 12.21
N LYS A 14 14.11 19.26 12.20
CA LYS A 14 14.21 20.70 11.83
C LYS A 14 13.06 21.57 12.38
N LYS A 15 12.97 21.64 13.72
CA LYS A 15 11.95 22.40 14.49
C LYS A 15 10.49 21.92 14.34
N LYS A 16 10.22 20.80 13.67
CA LYS A 16 8.88 20.20 13.55
C LYS A 16 8.85 18.78 14.11
N TYR A 17 7.66 18.30 14.45
CA TYR A 17 7.44 16.90 14.78
C TYR A 17 6.70 16.20 13.65
N TYR A 18 7.22 15.04 13.28
CA TYR A 18 6.57 14.09 12.37
C TYR A 18 6.18 12.85 13.15
N TYR A 19 5.22 12.10 12.63
CA TYR A 19 4.82 10.83 13.20
C TYR A 19 5.03 9.72 12.17
N ILE A 20 5.85 8.74 12.53
CA ILE A 20 6.03 7.53 11.74
C ILE A 20 5.11 6.45 12.33
N TYR A 21 4.33 5.82 11.47
CA TYR A 21 3.43 4.73 11.79
C TYR A 21 3.92 3.45 11.11
N ILE A 22 4.02 2.38 11.88
CA ILE A 22 4.26 1.03 11.37
C ILE A 22 3.04 0.19 11.76
N PRO A 23 2.30 -0.42 10.81
CA PRO A 23 1.19 -1.31 11.15
C PRO A 23 1.66 -2.47 12.02
N PHE A 24 0.77 -3.05 12.81
CA PHE A 24 1.08 -4.27 13.58
C PHE A 24 1.07 -5.51 12.69
N GLU A 25 0.18 -5.55 11.69
CA GLU A 25 0.11 -6.61 10.69
C GLU A 25 0.63 -6.08 9.36
N HIS A 26 1.71 -6.69 8.87
CA HIS A 26 2.30 -6.37 7.57
C HIS A 26 3.13 -7.52 7.02
N ASP A 27 3.19 -8.66 7.70
CA ASP A 27 4.10 -9.78 7.40
C ASP A 27 3.66 -10.61 6.19
N HIS A 28 2.39 -10.46 5.79
CA HIS A 28 1.80 -11.04 4.59
C HIS A 28 1.38 -9.95 3.59
N LEU A 29 2.22 -8.91 3.48
CA LEU A 29 2.19 -7.92 2.43
C LEU A 29 3.46 -8.04 1.60
N TRP A 30 3.37 -8.02 0.29
CA TRP A 30 4.48 -8.27 -0.61
C TRP A 30 4.45 -7.32 -1.79
N ILE A 31 5.62 -7.00 -2.32
CA ILE A 31 5.73 -6.41 -3.64
C ILE A 31 6.02 -7.56 -4.60
N ILE A 32 5.16 -7.73 -5.59
CA ILE A 32 5.16 -8.88 -6.49
C ILE A 32 5.97 -8.60 -7.72
N ASP A 33 5.76 -7.43 -8.29
CA ASP A 33 6.48 -6.97 -9.45
C ASP A 33 6.66 -5.46 -9.39
N TRP A 34 7.78 -5.02 -9.95
CA TRP A 34 8.11 -3.65 -10.21
C TRP A 34 8.11 -3.42 -11.72
N ALA A 35 7.03 -2.82 -12.23
CA ALA A 35 6.88 -2.43 -13.63
C ALA A 35 6.89 -3.60 -14.62
N ASP A 36 5.80 -4.38 -14.62
CA ASP A 36 5.42 -5.14 -15.80
C ASP A 36 5.41 -4.20 -17.02
N TRP A 37 6.10 -4.58 -18.10
CA TRP A 37 6.25 -3.75 -19.32
C TRP A 37 4.91 -3.27 -19.88
N TRP A 38 3.82 -3.94 -19.50
CA TRP A 38 2.43 -3.67 -19.91
C TRP A 38 1.74 -2.60 -19.06
N TYR A 39 2.02 -2.55 -17.76
CA TYR A 39 1.24 -1.77 -16.79
C TYR A 39 2.05 -0.66 -16.11
N GLY A 40 3.38 -0.78 -16.13
CA GLY A 40 4.30 0.26 -15.68
C GLY A 40 4.09 0.68 -14.24
N GLY A 41 3.64 -0.20 -13.33
CA GLY A 41 3.34 0.08 -11.93
C GLY A 41 3.88 -0.97 -10.95
N ALA A 42 3.84 -0.67 -9.66
CA ALA A 42 4.17 -1.65 -8.62
C ALA A 42 2.92 -2.44 -8.24
N TRP A 43 3.06 -3.75 -8.18
CA TRP A 43 2.02 -4.63 -7.66
C TRP A 43 2.34 -4.96 -6.21
N ILE A 44 1.50 -4.49 -5.29
CA ILE A 44 1.49 -5.00 -3.92
C ILE A 44 0.34 -5.97 -3.78
N ASP A 45 0.67 -7.09 -3.18
CA ASP A 45 -0.26 -8.13 -2.86
C ASP A 45 -0.25 -8.39 -1.36
N GLY A 46 -1.35 -8.90 -0.82
CA GLY A 46 -1.41 -9.31 0.56
C GLY A 46 -2.70 -10.04 0.93
N ASN A 47 -2.68 -10.67 2.10
CA ASN A 47 -3.89 -11.27 2.65
C ASN A 47 -4.87 -10.20 3.17
N ILE A 48 -6.11 -10.62 3.48
CA ILE A 48 -7.18 -9.72 3.95
C ILE A 48 -6.68 -8.82 5.08
N GLN A 49 -6.01 -9.41 6.06
CA GLN A 49 -5.58 -8.69 7.24
C GLN A 49 -4.54 -7.61 6.91
N CYS A 50 -3.48 -7.96 6.17
CA CYS A 50 -2.43 -7.01 5.82
C CYS A 50 -2.94 -5.91 4.86
N LEU A 51 -3.86 -6.22 3.96
CA LEU A 51 -4.49 -5.22 3.09
C LEU A 51 -5.39 -4.26 3.86
N LYS A 52 -6.16 -4.74 4.84
CA LYS A 52 -6.90 -3.86 5.76
C LYS A 52 -5.95 -2.86 6.45
N TYR A 53 -4.75 -3.30 6.83
CA TYR A 53 -3.72 -2.43 7.39
C TYR A 53 -3.08 -1.47 6.37
N LEU A 54 -2.88 -1.90 5.12
CA LEU A 54 -2.43 -1.03 4.04
C LEU A 54 -3.46 0.09 3.77
N ILE A 55 -4.74 -0.25 3.65
CA ILE A 55 -5.82 0.72 3.44
C ILE A 55 -5.97 1.65 4.66
N ALA A 56 -5.86 1.11 5.88
CA ALA A 56 -5.82 1.93 7.09
C ALA A 56 -4.63 2.91 7.11
N SER A 57 -3.51 2.53 6.49
CA SER A 57 -2.33 3.39 6.35
C SER A 57 -2.62 4.57 5.42
N PHE A 58 -3.31 4.35 4.30
CA PHE A 58 -3.75 5.43 3.41
C PHE A 58 -4.77 6.35 4.09
N CYS A 59 -5.70 5.78 4.86
CA CYS A 59 -6.63 6.57 5.68
C CYS A 59 -5.89 7.50 6.68
N ILE A 60 -4.80 7.02 7.32
CA ILE A 60 -3.99 7.87 8.20
C ILE A 60 -3.39 9.06 7.45
N LEU A 61 -2.88 8.84 6.23
CA LEU A 61 -2.30 9.89 5.38
C LEU A 61 -3.37 10.88 4.87
N ALA A 62 -4.58 10.39 4.59
CA ALA A 62 -5.73 11.21 4.23
C ALA A 62 -6.12 12.19 5.35
N PHE A 63 -6.07 11.76 6.62
CA PHE A 63 -6.37 12.61 7.78
C PHE A 63 -5.19 13.47 8.24
N ASN A 64 -3.94 13.02 8.07
CA ASN A 64 -2.76 13.71 8.59
C ASN A 64 -1.69 13.88 7.51
N PRO A 65 -1.50 15.11 6.96
CA PRO A 65 -0.52 15.33 5.90
C PRO A 65 0.93 15.21 6.37
N TYR A 66 1.20 15.25 7.67
CA TYR A 66 2.54 15.13 8.23
C TYR A 66 2.84 13.71 8.76
N ALA A 67 1.91 12.76 8.57
CA ALA A 67 2.16 11.37 8.86
C ALA A 67 3.08 10.73 7.81
N ILE A 68 3.82 9.72 8.25
CA ILE A 68 4.68 8.87 7.43
C ILE A 68 4.30 7.44 7.77
N ILE A 69 3.96 6.65 6.79
CA ILE A 69 3.75 5.20 6.94
C ILE A 69 5.05 4.53 6.51
N TYR A 70 5.55 3.63 7.34
CA TYR A 70 6.67 2.76 7.00
C TYR A 70 6.22 1.31 7.08
N LEU A 71 6.37 0.58 5.97
CA LEU A 71 6.03 -0.83 5.81
C LEU A 71 7.32 -1.64 5.68
N PRO A 72 7.80 -2.29 6.76
CA PRO A 72 9.04 -3.07 6.75
C PRO A 72 8.82 -4.47 6.15
N ILE A 73 8.45 -4.53 4.87
CA ILE A 73 7.95 -5.74 4.20
C ILE A 73 9.01 -6.49 3.38
N ARG A 74 10.23 -5.93 3.27
CA ARG A 74 11.32 -6.49 2.47
C ARG A 74 11.62 -7.96 2.74
N LYS A 75 11.50 -8.38 3.99
CA LYS A 75 11.89 -9.72 4.47
C LYS A 75 10.70 -10.63 4.75
N ASN A 76 9.51 -10.23 4.33
CA ASN A 76 8.31 -11.03 4.51
C ASN A 76 8.43 -12.34 3.75
N LYS A 77 7.99 -13.44 4.38
CA LYS A 77 7.95 -14.76 3.73
C LYS A 77 6.91 -14.74 2.64
N ARG A 78 7.24 -15.30 1.48
CA ARG A 78 6.40 -15.26 0.28
C ARG A 78 5.81 -16.65 -0.03
N PRO A 79 4.60 -16.70 -0.58
CA PRO A 79 4.05 -17.88 -1.25
C PRO A 79 4.98 -18.40 -2.34
N ASN A 80 5.05 -19.74 -2.49
CA ASN A 80 5.92 -20.39 -3.47
C ASN A 80 5.53 -20.13 -4.95
N THR A 81 4.35 -19.57 -5.22
CA THR A 81 3.87 -19.29 -6.58
C THR A 81 4.35 -17.96 -7.17
N PHE A 82 5.10 -17.16 -6.42
CA PHE A 82 5.77 -16.00 -7.01
C PHE A 82 6.91 -16.49 -7.92
N ALA A 83 6.54 -16.77 -9.18
CA ALA A 83 7.29 -17.60 -10.13
C ALA A 83 8.51 -16.91 -10.78
N PHE A 84 8.84 -15.68 -10.41
CA PHE A 84 9.94 -14.96 -11.03
C PHE A 84 10.94 -14.52 -9.96
N GLY A 85 12.23 -14.72 -10.25
CA GLY A 85 13.36 -14.31 -9.41
C GLY A 85 13.50 -12.79 -9.24
N ASP A 86 12.41 -12.03 -9.33
CA ASP A 86 12.40 -10.58 -9.38
C ASP A 86 12.28 -9.98 -7.98
N ASN A 87 13.46 -9.82 -7.39
CA ASN A 87 13.91 -8.70 -6.57
C ASN A 87 12.85 -7.62 -6.25
N CYS A 88 12.02 -7.88 -5.25
CA CYS A 88 11.34 -6.79 -4.54
C CYS A 88 11.64 -6.81 -3.04
N GLU A 89 12.92 -6.89 -2.72
CA GLU A 89 13.48 -6.69 -1.39
C GLU A 89 13.44 -5.21 -0.98
N TYR A 90 12.25 -4.63 -0.92
CA TYR A 90 12.07 -3.23 -0.54
C TYR A 90 11.11 -3.11 0.63
N ASP A 91 11.48 -2.25 1.57
CA ASP A 91 10.47 -1.67 2.45
C ASP A 91 9.78 -0.52 1.70
N ILE A 92 8.61 -0.09 2.18
CA ILE A 92 7.88 1.01 1.56
C ILE A 92 7.68 2.14 2.55
N ILE A 93 7.83 3.36 2.05
CA ILE A 93 7.43 4.57 2.75
C ILE A 93 6.36 5.28 1.94
N PHE A 94 5.18 5.44 2.55
CA PHE A 94 4.15 6.33 2.06
C PHE A 94 4.15 7.61 2.89
N ARG A 95 4.11 8.75 2.21
CA ARG A 95 3.99 10.07 2.84
C ARG A 95 3.17 10.99 1.95
N THR A 96 2.82 12.16 2.47
CA THR A 96 2.30 13.23 1.61
C THR A 96 3.40 14.17 1.14
N THR A 97 3.11 14.97 0.11
CA THR A 97 3.98 16.05 -0.38
C THR A 97 4.25 17.15 0.66
N LYS A 98 3.58 17.14 1.82
CA LYS A 98 3.83 18.07 2.94
C LYS A 98 4.96 17.60 3.87
N VAL A 99 5.50 16.41 3.69
CA VAL A 99 6.62 15.89 4.49
C VAL A 99 7.96 16.31 3.87
N TRP A 100 8.70 17.16 4.58
CA TRP A 100 9.96 17.77 4.09
C TRP A 100 11.23 17.07 4.60
N ILE A 101 11.11 15.83 5.10
CA ILE A 101 12.28 15.03 5.49
C ILE A 101 12.90 14.45 4.23
N ASN A 102 14.16 14.76 3.94
CA ASN A 102 14.85 14.14 2.81
C ASN A 102 15.06 12.64 3.06
N ASP A 103 15.24 11.87 1.99
CA ASP A 103 15.24 10.41 2.08
C ASP A 103 16.45 9.86 2.84
N LYS A 104 17.61 10.53 2.75
CA LYS A 104 18.81 10.13 3.48
C LYS A 104 18.56 10.19 4.99
N ASP A 105 17.95 11.27 5.45
CA ASP A 105 17.61 11.46 6.86
C ASP A 105 16.48 10.51 7.28
N LEU A 106 15.45 10.34 6.43
CA LEU A 106 14.33 9.45 6.73
C LEU A 106 14.78 7.98 6.84
N LYS A 107 15.65 7.53 5.94
CA LYS A 107 16.29 6.21 6.00
C LYS A 107 17.09 6.02 7.30
N LYS A 108 17.82 7.04 7.74
CA LYS A 108 18.55 7.02 9.02
C LYS A 108 17.58 6.95 10.21
N ILE A 109 16.50 7.71 10.18
CA ILE A 109 15.46 7.70 11.22
C ILE A 109 14.86 6.29 11.32
N VAL A 110 14.39 5.73 10.20
CA VAL A 110 13.76 4.41 10.13
C VAL A 110 14.68 3.31 10.68
N LYS A 111 15.97 3.30 10.29
CA LYS A 111 16.96 2.33 10.79
C LYS A 111 17.13 2.38 12.32
N ASN A 112 16.89 3.54 12.93
CA ASN A 112 17.05 3.77 14.37
C ASN A 112 15.74 3.63 15.17
N LEU A 113 14.60 3.36 14.52
CA LEU A 113 13.31 3.19 15.22
C LEU A 113 13.33 2.02 16.22
N LYS A 114 14.15 0.99 15.98
CA LYS A 114 14.35 -0.11 16.94
C LYS A 114 14.89 0.32 18.30
N TYR A 115 15.54 1.48 18.37
CA TYR A 115 16.09 2.05 19.61
C TYR A 115 15.19 3.15 20.19
N THR A 116 14.04 3.42 19.54
CA THR A 116 13.14 4.51 19.92
C THR A 116 11.88 3.92 20.56
N ARG A 117 11.44 4.50 21.67
CA ARG A 117 10.17 4.11 22.29
C ARG A 117 8.99 4.54 21.40
N TRP A 118 8.10 3.60 21.11
CA TRP A 118 6.85 3.87 20.39
C TRP A 118 5.64 3.87 21.32
N THR A 119 4.54 4.42 20.82
CA THR A 119 3.21 4.35 21.43
C THR A 119 2.26 3.62 20.50
N THR A 120 1.22 2.96 21.04
CA THR A 120 0.18 2.35 20.19
C THR A 120 -0.78 3.44 19.71
N TYR A 121 -0.94 3.56 18.39
CA TYR A 121 -2.01 4.32 17.77
C TYR A 121 -3.10 3.36 17.28
N LYS A 122 -4.36 3.75 17.46
CA LYS A 122 -5.53 2.95 17.02
C LYS A 122 -6.27 3.73 15.94
N CYS A 123 -6.24 3.25 14.71
CA CYS A 123 -7.01 3.78 13.60
C CYS A 123 -8.35 3.02 13.51
N ARG A 124 -9.46 3.75 13.36
CA ARG A 124 -10.77 3.17 13.08
C ARG A 124 -11.24 3.74 11.75
N ILE A 125 -11.45 2.86 10.77
CA ILE A 125 -11.98 3.25 9.47
C ILE A 125 -13.49 3.42 9.61
N ASN A 126 -14.02 4.52 9.08
CA ASN A 126 -15.45 4.80 9.03
C ASN A 126 -15.73 5.57 7.74
N LEU A 127 -16.28 4.86 6.75
CA LEU A 127 -16.46 5.38 5.40
C LEU A 127 -17.36 6.63 5.38
N GLU A 128 -18.49 6.60 6.08
CA GLU A 128 -19.41 7.74 6.19
C GLU A 128 -18.74 9.00 6.75
N ARG A 129 -17.91 8.83 7.78
CA ARG A 129 -17.14 9.94 8.35
C ARG A 129 -16.08 10.44 7.37
N MET A 130 -15.42 9.55 6.64
CA MET A 130 -14.43 9.93 5.63
C MET A 130 -15.10 10.73 4.49
N LYS A 131 -16.18 10.21 3.90
CA LYS A 131 -16.98 10.88 2.86
C LYS A 131 -17.37 12.29 3.31
N ARG A 132 -17.93 12.44 4.52
CA ARG A 132 -18.29 13.75 5.08
C ARG A 132 -17.10 14.68 5.34
N TYR A 133 -16.01 14.17 5.94
CA TYR A 133 -14.88 15.01 6.35
C TYR A 133 -14.00 15.44 5.16
N PHE A 134 -13.94 14.63 4.11
CA PHE A 134 -13.14 14.91 2.91
C PHE A 134 -13.92 15.64 1.81
N HIS A 135 -15.26 15.67 1.90
CA HIS A 135 -16.16 16.22 0.88
C HIS A 135 -15.68 17.55 0.27
N ASP A 136 -15.44 18.56 1.09
CA ASP A 136 -15.07 19.90 0.60
C ASP A 136 -13.70 19.94 -0.09
N ASN A 137 -12.79 19.02 0.25
CA ASN A 137 -11.48 18.97 -0.40
C ASN A 137 -11.54 18.21 -1.72
N ILE A 138 -12.28 17.11 -1.76
CA ILE A 138 -12.48 16.30 -2.98
C ILE A 138 -13.27 17.12 -4.01
N LYS A 139 -14.33 17.81 -3.59
CA LYS A 139 -15.12 18.69 -4.47
C LYS A 139 -14.30 19.80 -5.14
N LYS A 140 -13.22 20.26 -4.51
CA LYS A 140 -12.32 21.27 -5.11
C LYS A 140 -11.47 20.73 -6.26
N ILE A 141 -11.34 19.40 -6.35
CA ILE A 141 -10.50 18.73 -7.35
C ILE A 141 -11.29 17.88 -8.33
N GLU A 142 -12.60 17.72 -8.16
CA GLU A 142 -13.49 16.86 -8.96
C GLU A 142 -13.37 17.12 -10.49
N ASP A 143 -13.27 18.39 -10.90
CA ASP A 143 -13.11 18.77 -12.32
C ASP A 143 -11.64 18.96 -12.76
N ILE A 144 -10.69 18.67 -11.87
CA ILE A 144 -9.26 18.85 -12.15
C ILE A 144 -8.68 17.51 -12.63
N PRO A 145 -8.10 17.46 -13.84
CA PRO A 145 -7.45 16.23 -14.30
C PRO A 145 -6.36 15.72 -13.34
N ASP A 146 -6.30 14.41 -13.10
CA ASP A 146 -5.40 13.74 -12.15
C ASP A 146 -3.94 14.19 -12.29
N TYR A 147 -3.45 14.32 -13.52
CA TYR A 147 -2.07 14.73 -13.77
C TYR A 147 -1.73 16.14 -13.25
N LYS A 148 -2.73 17.02 -13.07
CA LYS A 148 -2.57 18.33 -12.43
C LYS A 148 -2.58 18.21 -10.92
N ILE A 149 -3.44 17.36 -10.35
CA ILE A 149 -3.46 17.08 -8.91
C ILE A 149 -2.12 16.47 -8.48
N LEU A 150 -1.66 15.49 -9.25
CA LEU A 150 -0.46 14.69 -9.00
C LEU A 150 0.84 15.36 -9.47
N VAL A 151 0.84 16.65 -9.83
CA VAL A 151 2.03 17.35 -10.36
C VAL A 151 3.26 17.20 -9.45
N ASN A 152 3.05 17.31 -8.13
CA ASN A 152 4.07 17.20 -7.10
C ASN A 152 4.20 15.79 -6.51
N ALA A 153 3.44 14.82 -7.00
CA ALA A 153 3.58 13.43 -6.57
C ALA A 153 4.94 12.86 -7.00
N ASP A 154 5.53 12.00 -6.20
CA ASP A 154 6.83 11.39 -6.51
C ASP A 154 6.90 9.94 -6.08
N GLY A 155 7.57 9.15 -6.91
CA GLY A 155 7.79 7.74 -6.76
C GLY A 155 9.27 7.49 -7.04
N HIS A 156 10.02 7.01 -6.04
CA HIS A 156 11.43 6.69 -6.25
C HIS A 156 11.97 5.58 -5.35
N ILE A 157 13.05 4.92 -5.79
CA ILE A 157 13.80 3.95 -4.98
C ILE A 157 15.05 4.64 -4.43
N ASN A 158 15.35 4.43 -3.15
CA ASN A 158 16.62 4.85 -2.54
C ASN A 158 17.21 3.75 -1.63
N GLY A 159 18.06 2.92 -2.24
CA GLY A 159 18.53 1.67 -1.64
C GLY A 159 17.39 0.68 -1.49
N SER A 160 17.26 0.03 -0.34
CA SER A 160 16.22 -0.99 -0.10
C SER A 160 14.86 -0.41 0.36
N ILE A 161 14.53 0.82 -0.04
CA ILE A 161 13.25 1.47 0.31
C ILE A 161 12.65 2.14 -0.92
N ILE A 162 11.39 1.86 -1.19
CA ILE A 162 10.55 2.58 -2.15
C ILE A 162 9.84 3.72 -1.42
N TYR A 163 9.84 4.88 -2.04
CA TYR A 163 9.19 6.09 -1.53
C TYR A 163 8.05 6.47 -2.46
N TYR A 164 6.88 6.64 -1.87
CA TYR A 164 5.71 7.22 -2.51
C TYR A 164 5.28 8.47 -1.77
N SER A 165 5.07 9.53 -2.54
CA SER A 165 4.62 10.82 -2.03
C SER A 165 3.48 11.34 -2.89
N PHE A 166 2.31 11.52 -2.31
CA PHE A 166 1.13 12.05 -3.00
C PHE A 166 0.58 13.31 -2.31
N PRO A 167 -0.13 14.20 -3.02
CA PRO A 167 -0.92 15.24 -2.37
C PRO A 167 -1.89 14.62 -1.36
N GLN A 168 -2.14 15.33 -0.24
CA GLN A 168 -3.07 14.82 0.78
C GLN A 168 -4.47 14.57 0.21
N VAL A 169 -4.95 15.46 -0.68
CA VAL A 169 -6.27 15.34 -1.29
C VAL A 169 -6.42 14.06 -2.13
N TRP A 170 -5.35 13.59 -2.77
CA TRP A 170 -5.35 12.33 -3.50
C TRP A 170 -5.56 11.14 -2.54
N TYR A 171 -4.86 11.12 -1.40
CA TYR A 171 -5.13 10.11 -0.37
C TYR A 171 -6.57 10.18 0.15
N GLN A 172 -7.20 11.36 0.18
CA GLN A 172 -8.57 11.51 0.67
C GLN A 172 -9.59 10.87 -0.27
N GLU A 173 -9.43 11.11 -1.57
CA GLU A 173 -10.23 10.50 -2.64
C GLU A 173 -10.02 8.99 -2.68
N GLU A 174 -8.79 8.55 -2.95
CA GLU A 174 -8.46 7.13 -3.11
C GLU A 174 -8.74 6.29 -1.86
N SER A 175 -8.60 6.84 -0.65
CA SER A 175 -8.93 6.06 0.56
C SER A 175 -10.42 5.80 0.68
N ILE A 176 -11.30 6.65 0.12
CA ILE A 176 -12.74 6.37 0.07
C ILE A 176 -12.97 5.19 -0.88
N ASP A 177 -12.41 5.25 -2.09
CA ASP A 177 -12.62 4.24 -3.13
C ASP A 177 -12.06 2.88 -2.70
N LEU A 178 -10.86 2.86 -2.13
CA LEU A 178 -10.25 1.63 -1.61
C LEU A 178 -11.04 1.05 -0.44
N VAL A 179 -11.59 1.88 0.44
CA VAL A 179 -12.43 1.37 1.54
C VAL A 179 -13.74 0.83 0.98
N ASP A 180 -14.39 1.51 0.04
CA ASP A 180 -15.63 1.02 -0.56
C ASP A 180 -15.40 -0.34 -1.25
N TYR A 181 -14.44 -0.39 -2.18
CA TYR A 181 -14.13 -1.60 -2.93
C TYR A 181 -13.71 -2.75 -2.01
N PHE A 182 -12.65 -2.58 -1.21
CA PHE A 182 -12.14 -3.72 -0.45
C PHE A 182 -12.99 -4.07 0.76
N PHE A 183 -13.46 -3.09 1.55
CA PHE A 183 -14.16 -3.42 2.79
C PHE A 183 -15.62 -3.79 2.58
N ASN A 184 -16.29 -3.20 1.58
CA ASN A 184 -17.71 -3.45 1.37
C ASN A 184 -17.97 -4.50 0.28
N GLU A 185 -17.09 -4.63 -0.72
CA GLU A 185 -17.29 -5.58 -1.82
C GLU A 185 -16.40 -6.82 -1.76
N ILE A 186 -15.10 -6.67 -1.44
CA ILE A 186 -14.16 -7.80 -1.51
C ILE A 186 -14.11 -8.58 -0.20
N PHE A 187 -13.83 -7.94 0.94
CA PHE A 187 -13.62 -8.62 2.23
C PHE A 187 -14.89 -9.17 2.87
N THR A 188 -16.05 -8.91 2.27
CA THR A 188 -17.37 -9.39 2.68
C THR A 188 -17.82 -10.60 1.87
N LYS A 189 -17.11 -10.96 0.78
CA LYS A 189 -17.41 -12.14 -0.02
C LYS A 189 -17.05 -13.41 0.75
N ASP A 190 -18.00 -14.36 0.77
CA ASP A 190 -17.81 -15.70 1.34
C ASP A 190 -17.15 -16.67 0.35
N ASP A 191 -17.28 -16.38 -0.95
CA ASP A 191 -16.74 -17.18 -2.05
C ASP A 191 -16.25 -16.28 -3.20
N PHE A 192 -15.27 -16.79 -3.95
CA PHE A 192 -14.65 -16.10 -5.09
C PHE A 192 -14.64 -17.00 -6.33
N SER A 193 -15.68 -17.82 -6.48
CA SER A 193 -15.76 -18.79 -7.58
C SER A 193 -15.82 -18.08 -8.93
N ASP A 194 -16.37 -16.85 -8.95
CA ASP A 194 -16.40 -15.93 -10.09
C ASP A 194 -15.00 -15.51 -10.57
N CYS A 195 -13.99 -15.62 -9.71
CA CYS A 195 -12.59 -15.33 -10.05
C CYS A 195 -11.85 -16.52 -10.66
N TYR A 196 -12.42 -17.74 -10.65
CA TYR A 196 -11.77 -18.93 -11.17
C TYR A 196 -12.19 -19.24 -12.62
N ASP A 197 -11.20 -19.35 -13.50
CA ASP A 197 -11.34 -19.80 -14.87
C ASP A 197 -11.01 -21.29 -14.97
N GLU A 198 -12.05 -22.13 -15.01
CA GLU A 198 -11.92 -23.59 -15.11
C GLU A 198 -11.20 -24.05 -16.38
N LYS A 199 -11.37 -23.32 -17.49
CA LYS A 199 -10.83 -23.67 -18.80
C LYS A 199 -9.31 -23.52 -18.82
N HIS A 200 -8.82 -22.46 -18.18
CA HIS A 200 -7.40 -22.14 -18.13
C HIS A 200 -6.73 -22.56 -16.81
N ASP A 201 -7.49 -23.13 -15.88
CA ASP A 201 -7.04 -23.48 -14.52
C ASP A 201 -6.34 -22.31 -13.83
N TRP A 202 -7.00 -21.16 -13.88
CA TRP A 202 -6.42 -19.87 -13.52
C TRP A 202 -7.34 -19.13 -12.56
N PHE A 203 -6.80 -18.58 -11.49
CA PHE A 203 -7.55 -17.72 -10.58
C PHE A 203 -7.15 -16.26 -10.78
N SER A 204 -8.09 -15.44 -11.24
CA SER A 204 -7.92 -13.99 -11.40
C SER A 204 -8.15 -13.28 -10.08
N LYS A 205 -7.08 -12.80 -9.44
CA LYS A 205 -7.20 -12.14 -8.14
C LYS A 205 -8.02 -10.85 -8.24
N PRO A 206 -8.86 -10.53 -7.25
CA PRO A 206 -9.40 -9.18 -7.10
C PRO A 206 -8.25 -8.18 -6.93
N PHE A 207 -8.29 -7.08 -7.67
CA PHE A 207 -7.31 -6.02 -7.57
C PHE A 207 -7.92 -4.66 -7.94
N THR A 208 -7.27 -3.60 -7.49
CA THR A 208 -7.55 -2.22 -7.92
C THR A 208 -6.26 -1.41 -7.96
N SER A 209 -6.30 -0.21 -8.51
CA SER A 209 -5.17 0.71 -8.59
C SER A 209 -5.39 1.94 -7.73
N PHE A 210 -4.41 2.31 -6.91
CA PHE A 210 -4.38 3.58 -6.16
C PHE A 210 -3.94 4.78 -7.01
N VAL A 211 -3.20 4.50 -8.08
CA VAL A 211 -2.85 5.47 -9.11
C VAL A 211 -2.83 4.71 -10.42
N TRP A 212 -3.58 5.18 -11.41
CA TRP A 212 -3.54 4.69 -12.78
C TRP A 212 -3.40 5.85 -13.75
N GLY A 213 -2.40 5.83 -14.63
CA GLY A 213 -2.21 6.91 -15.61
C GLY A 213 -1.96 8.31 -15.03
N GLY A 214 -1.74 8.43 -13.71
CA GLY A 214 -1.75 9.71 -12.98
C GLY A 214 -0.68 10.73 -13.39
N LYS A 215 0.26 10.39 -14.28
CA LYS A 215 1.18 11.36 -14.91
C LYS A 215 1.30 11.14 -16.41
N ARG A 216 1.09 12.23 -17.19
CA ARG A 216 1.28 12.27 -18.65
C ARG A 216 2.69 11.94 -19.13
N LYS A 217 3.71 12.04 -18.26
CA LYS A 217 5.09 11.65 -18.59
C LYS A 217 5.46 10.43 -17.76
N SER A 218 5.40 9.28 -18.42
CA SER A 218 6.04 8.05 -18.00
C SER A 218 7.55 8.31 -17.83
N LYS A 219 8.00 8.46 -16.59
CA LYS A 219 9.41 8.27 -16.27
C LYS A 219 9.54 6.82 -15.85
N TYR A 220 9.78 5.93 -16.80
CA TYR A 220 10.11 4.54 -16.50
C TYR A 220 11.63 4.43 -16.41
N THR A 221 12.18 4.64 -15.21
CA THR A 221 13.60 4.35 -14.97
C THR A 221 13.76 3.70 -13.61
N TYR A 222 14.73 2.80 -13.45
CA TYR A 222 15.11 2.22 -12.15
C TYR A 222 15.41 3.28 -11.07
N LYS A 223 15.70 4.53 -11.46
CA LYS A 223 15.94 5.68 -10.56
C LYS A 223 14.68 6.51 -10.25
N ARG A 224 13.63 6.38 -11.06
CA ARG A 224 12.34 7.07 -10.93
C ARG A 224 11.23 6.08 -11.25
N PRO A 225 10.93 5.15 -10.34
CA PRO A 225 9.76 4.29 -10.41
C PRO A 225 8.46 5.03 -10.72
N SER A 226 7.53 4.30 -11.31
CA SER A 226 6.18 4.78 -11.55
C SER A 226 5.42 5.09 -10.27
N LEU A 227 4.46 6.00 -10.39
CA LEU A 227 3.48 6.27 -9.36
C LEU A 227 2.35 5.24 -9.33
N THR A 228 2.18 4.49 -10.43
CA THR A 228 1.14 3.46 -10.53
C THR A 228 1.34 2.42 -9.46
N PHE A 229 0.27 2.16 -8.70
CA PHE A 229 0.30 1.26 -7.58
C PHE A 229 -0.94 0.38 -7.59
N TYR A 230 -0.74 -0.90 -7.86
CA TYR A 230 -1.78 -1.92 -7.83
C TYR A 230 -1.81 -2.61 -6.47
N ILE A 231 -3.02 -2.85 -6.00
CA ILE A 231 -3.31 -3.52 -4.75
C ILE A 231 -4.09 -4.77 -5.11
N GLU A 232 -3.48 -5.93 -4.92
CA GLU A 232 -4.09 -7.23 -5.15
C GLU A 232 -4.46 -7.89 -3.83
N PHE A 233 -5.51 -8.71 -3.90
CA PHE A 233 -5.91 -9.59 -2.83
C PHE A 233 -5.41 -11.01 -3.02
N TYR A 234 -4.65 -11.49 -2.04
CA TYR A 234 -4.13 -12.86 -1.99
C TYR A 234 -4.34 -13.51 -0.64
N ASP A 235 -5.48 -14.19 -0.54
CA ASP A 235 -5.76 -15.12 0.53
C ASP A 235 -5.52 -16.54 0.05
N ILE A 236 -4.48 -17.17 0.60
CA ILE A 236 -4.06 -18.52 0.24
C ILE A 236 -5.16 -19.52 0.52
N GLU A 237 -5.92 -19.38 1.61
CA GLU A 237 -6.98 -20.33 1.94
C GLU A 237 -8.11 -20.25 0.92
N ILE A 238 -8.48 -19.04 0.51
CA ILE A 238 -9.51 -18.82 -0.52
C ILE A 238 -9.02 -19.31 -1.88
N ILE A 239 -7.83 -18.89 -2.31
CA ILE A 239 -7.25 -19.30 -3.60
C ILE A 239 -7.11 -20.82 -3.67
N ASN A 240 -6.62 -21.45 -2.59
CA ASN A 240 -6.50 -22.89 -2.48
C ASN A 240 -7.82 -23.64 -2.58
N ARG A 241 -8.99 -23.01 -2.49
CA ARG A 241 -10.26 -23.70 -2.78
C ARG A 241 -10.44 -23.95 -4.27
N TYR A 242 -9.91 -23.07 -5.10
CA TYR A 242 -10.19 -23.03 -6.53
C TYR A 242 -9.03 -23.54 -7.39
N VAL A 243 -7.78 -23.43 -6.93
CA VAL A 243 -6.63 -23.93 -7.70
C VAL A 243 -6.44 -25.44 -7.53
N LYS A 244 -6.07 -26.13 -8.63
CA LYS A 244 -5.73 -27.56 -8.61
C LYS A 244 -4.51 -27.84 -7.74
N GLU A 245 -3.44 -27.07 -7.90
CA GLU A 245 -2.24 -27.18 -7.08
C GLU A 245 -2.28 -26.23 -5.88
N LYS A 246 -2.25 -26.79 -4.67
CA LYS A 246 -2.28 -25.98 -3.44
C LYS A 246 -0.97 -25.20 -3.26
N ILE A 247 -1.13 -23.94 -2.85
CA ILE A 247 -0.09 -22.96 -2.60
C ILE A 247 0.22 -22.90 -1.10
N TYR A 248 1.50 -22.73 -0.77
CA TYR A 248 2.02 -22.71 0.60
C TYR A 248 2.99 -21.54 0.80
N LEU A 249 3.07 -21.02 2.04
CA LEU A 249 4.00 -19.95 2.48
C LEU A 249 5.41 -20.44 2.84
N VAL A 250 5.62 -21.75 2.88
CA VAL A 250 6.89 -22.40 3.26
C VAL A 250 7.27 -23.47 2.24
N ASP A 251 8.56 -23.81 2.22
CA ASP A 251 9.13 -24.87 1.38
C ASP A 251 8.37 -26.19 1.58
N LYS A 252 7.81 -26.74 0.49
CA LYS A 252 7.05 -28.00 0.48
C LYS A 252 7.90 -29.18 0.99
N ASN A 253 9.23 -29.10 0.92
CA ASN A 253 10.14 -30.14 1.40
C ASN A 253 10.43 -30.08 2.92
N LYS A 254 9.80 -29.15 3.65
CA LYS A 254 9.95 -28.97 5.11
C LYS A 254 8.66 -29.24 5.90
N ILE A 255 7.64 -29.85 5.27
CA ILE A 255 6.37 -30.28 5.88
C ILE A 255 6.35 -31.80 5.95
#